data_AF-A0A7Y3UAN5-F1
#
_entry.id   AF-A0A7Y3UAN5-F1
#
_cell.length_a   1.000
_cell.length_b   1.000
_cell.length_c   1.000
_cell.angle_alpha   90.00
_cell.angle_beta   90.00
_cell.angle_gamma   90.00
#
_symmetry.space_group_name_H-M   'P 1'
#
loop_
_entity.id
_entity.type
_entity.pdbx_description
1 polymer ?
#
loop_
_entity_poly.entity_id
_entity_poly.type
_entity_poly.pdbx_seq_one_letter_code
_entity_poly.pdbx_strand_id
1 'polypeptide(L)'
;MTKTHKLVPDRQRDRHLQWACELTGLPTGAGREHRVVKWVRDWVSRRPSIRMKRDRFGNLLLSMPGRSRGRGRPLIFTAHLDHPAFVVRRIVDDKTVHLEFRGGVHESYFDNGRIVIHAGDGTQRRARIVSHEKGKVFREAMAVVAGPGRRRVDGIEVSDLATWDLKPSRVTARGMMHSPACDDLAGAAAALSALDVLSKKRGWDGDVRVLLTRAEEVGFVGAIQACQSGIIPKNAQLIALETSRTFSDSPIGNGPIVRVGDRISVFHHGLTFLACQVAEKLVSDSDGRFTWQRKLMPGGACEATAFQAFGYEATSMCLALGNYHNQGKIDDLQAGTLKGRPRIAQEFVSVEDYHGLVLLLVASGWGLTGRNPRGKGKVMPTSDGAAQIRDRMHNLISERGFVLEEPEAKIT
;
A
#
# COMPACT_ATOMS: atom_id res chain seq x y z
N MET A 1 19.00 -24.29 -5.47
CA MET A 1 18.55 -22.87 -5.49
C MET A 1 17.11 -22.82 -5.97
N THR A 2 16.15 -22.36 -5.16
CA THR A 2 14.72 -22.34 -5.52
C THR A 2 14.42 -21.44 -6.71
N LYS A 3 13.33 -21.76 -7.43
CA LYS A 3 12.85 -20.95 -8.56
C LYS A 3 12.50 -19.52 -8.13
N THR A 4 12.19 -19.29 -6.85
CA THR A 4 11.90 -17.95 -6.30
C THR A 4 13.11 -17.01 -6.27
N HIS A 5 14.33 -17.48 -5.96
CA HIS A 5 15.54 -16.64 -6.06
C HIS A 5 15.85 -16.21 -7.51
N LYS A 6 15.30 -16.94 -8.51
CA LYS A 6 15.39 -16.53 -9.92
C LYS A 6 14.44 -15.39 -10.27
N LEU A 7 13.42 -15.11 -9.45
CA LEU A 7 12.48 -14.00 -9.67
C LEU A 7 13.02 -12.69 -9.10
N VAL A 8 13.55 -12.69 -7.87
CA VAL A 8 14.14 -11.51 -7.23
C VAL A 8 15.47 -11.90 -6.54
N PRO A 9 16.64 -11.58 -7.14
CA PRO A 9 17.94 -11.82 -6.54
C PRO A 9 18.21 -11.00 -5.27
N ASP A 10 19.08 -11.48 -4.39
CA ASP A 10 19.35 -10.85 -3.07
C ASP A 10 19.85 -9.40 -3.16
N ARG A 11 20.76 -9.09 -4.11
CA ARG A 11 21.19 -7.70 -4.37
C ARG A 11 20.04 -6.76 -4.73
N GLN A 12 18.95 -7.28 -5.31
CA GLN A 12 17.76 -6.50 -5.56
C GLN A 12 16.93 -6.32 -4.28
N ARG A 13 16.86 -7.34 -3.41
CA ARG A 13 16.20 -7.23 -2.09
C ARG A 13 16.80 -6.07 -1.28
N ASP A 14 18.12 -6.00 -1.14
CA ASP A 14 18.77 -4.92 -0.38
C ASP A 14 18.41 -3.53 -0.91
N ARG A 15 18.44 -3.39 -2.25
CA ARG A 15 18.08 -2.13 -2.90
C ARG A 15 16.59 -1.78 -2.76
N HIS A 16 15.71 -2.78 -2.81
CA HIS A 16 14.27 -2.59 -2.60
C HIS A 16 13.98 -2.16 -1.16
N LEU A 17 14.70 -2.72 -0.18
CA LEU A 17 14.58 -2.33 1.22
C LEU A 17 15.12 -0.91 1.44
N GLN A 18 16.22 -0.54 0.78
CA GLN A 18 16.71 0.83 0.78
C GLN A 18 15.65 1.81 0.25
N TRP A 19 15.00 1.50 -0.87
CA TRP A 19 13.92 2.35 -1.41
C TRP A 19 12.73 2.46 -0.45
N ALA A 20 12.36 1.37 0.23
CA ALA A 20 11.31 1.40 1.25
C ALA A 20 11.68 2.33 2.41
N CYS A 21 12.89 2.22 2.96
CA CYS A 21 13.38 3.11 4.00
C CYS A 21 13.43 4.58 3.54
N GLU A 22 13.88 4.84 2.31
CA GLU A 22 13.91 6.19 1.76
C GLU A 22 12.50 6.78 1.62
N LEU A 23 11.59 6.07 0.95
CA LEU A 23 10.23 6.53 0.69
C LEU A 23 9.44 6.74 1.99
N THR A 24 9.40 5.73 2.85
CA THR A 24 8.60 5.76 4.09
C THR A 24 9.12 6.78 5.12
N GLY A 25 10.34 7.27 4.92
CA GLY A 25 10.94 8.34 5.72
C GLY A 25 10.64 9.75 5.21
N LEU A 26 10.06 9.90 4.03
CA LEU A 26 9.71 11.21 3.47
C LEU A 26 8.47 11.79 4.14
N PRO A 27 8.49 13.08 4.54
CA PRO A 27 7.29 13.77 4.99
C PRO A 27 6.27 13.86 3.86
N THR A 28 5.07 13.34 4.12
CA THR A 28 3.94 13.38 3.19
C THR A 28 2.62 13.60 3.93
N GLY A 29 1.57 13.94 3.18
CA GLY A 29 0.22 14.11 3.69
C GLY A 29 -0.75 14.45 2.56
N ALA A 30 -2.04 14.22 2.77
CA ALA A 30 -3.06 14.38 1.74
C ALA A 30 -2.99 15.78 1.11
N GLY A 31 -2.78 15.87 -0.21
CA GLY A 31 -2.60 17.12 -0.95
C GLY A 31 -1.22 17.81 -0.80
N ARG A 32 -0.28 17.21 -0.07
CA ARG A 32 1.10 17.70 0.19
C ARG A 32 2.21 16.69 -0.13
N GLU A 33 1.93 15.71 -0.97
CA GLU A 33 2.77 14.55 -1.33
C GLU A 33 3.94 14.88 -2.31
N HIS A 34 4.27 16.16 -2.50
CA HIS A 34 5.25 16.63 -3.48
C HIS A 34 6.68 16.07 -3.28
N ARG A 35 7.08 15.81 -2.03
CA ARG A 35 8.38 15.20 -1.70
C ARG A 35 8.45 13.75 -2.19
N VAL A 36 7.39 12.97 -1.98
CA VAL A 36 7.27 11.60 -2.48
C VAL A 36 7.18 11.58 -4.01
N VAL A 37 6.38 12.47 -4.61
CA VAL A 37 6.32 12.62 -6.08
C VAL A 37 7.69 12.97 -6.67
N LYS A 38 8.46 13.84 -6.02
CA LYS A 38 9.83 14.17 -6.46
C LYS A 38 10.71 12.92 -6.43
N TRP A 39 10.69 12.16 -5.34
CA TRP A 39 11.47 10.91 -5.25
C TRP A 39 11.10 9.93 -6.37
N VAL A 40 9.80 9.75 -6.65
CA VAL A 40 9.33 8.88 -7.75
C VAL A 40 9.82 9.39 -9.11
N ARG A 41 9.77 10.71 -9.36
CA ARG A 41 10.29 11.30 -10.60
C ARG A 41 11.77 11.04 -10.78
N ASP A 42 12.57 11.23 -9.72
CA ASP A 42 14.00 10.98 -9.74
C ASP A 42 14.28 9.49 -9.98
N TRP A 43 13.50 8.60 -9.36
CA TRP A 43 13.58 7.16 -9.57
C TRP A 43 13.26 6.77 -11.03
N VAL A 44 12.22 7.35 -11.65
CA VAL A 44 11.86 7.10 -13.05
C VAL A 44 12.92 7.64 -14.00
N SER A 45 13.51 8.81 -13.72
CA SER A 45 14.52 9.44 -14.60
C SER A 45 15.73 8.56 -14.86
N ARG A 46 16.05 7.66 -13.93
CA ARG A 46 17.17 6.70 -14.01
C ARG A 46 16.81 5.42 -14.77
N ARG A 47 15.59 5.33 -15.34
CA ARG A 47 15.02 4.12 -15.93
C ARG A 47 14.37 4.41 -17.30
N PRO A 48 15.14 4.37 -18.39
CA PRO A 48 14.64 4.73 -19.71
C PRO A 48 13.53 3.81 -20.23
N SER A 49 13.38 2.60 -19.66
CA SER A 49 12.33 1.64 -19.99
C SER A 49 10.97 1.94 -19.33
N ILE A 50 10.90 2.90 -18.41
CA ILE A 50 9.67 3.25 -17.68
C ILE A 50 9.25 4.66 -18.07
N ARG A 51 7.98 4.82 -18.44
CA ARG A 51 7.35 6.13 -18.65
C ARG A 51 6.34 6.42 -17.57
N MET A 52 6.30 7.69 -17.16
CA MET A 52 5.38 8.21 -16.17
C MET A 52 4.43 9.22 -16.83
N LYS A 53 3.14 8.99 -16.69
CA LYS A 53 2.07 9.94 -17.03
C LYS A 53 1.49 10.50 -15.74
N ARG A 54 1.08 11.76 -15.75
CA ARG A 54 0.36 12.41 -14.65
C ARG A 54 -1.02 12.83 -15.14
N ASP A 55 -2.06 12.61 -14.35
CA ASP A 55 -3.40 13.14 -14.65
C ASP A 55 -3.56 14.58 -14.13
N ARG A 56 -4.73 15.19 -14.41
CA ARG A 56 -5.03 16.57 -13.97
C ARG A 56 -5.12 16.73 -12.44
N PHE A 57 -5.26 15.64 -11.69
CA PHE A 57 -5.39 15.62 -10.24
C PHE A 57 -4.06 15.35 -9.53
N GLY A 58 -3.05 14.88 -10.28
CA GLY A 58 -1.71 14.64 -9.78
C GLY A 58 -1.41 13.19 -9.46
N ASN A 59 -2.31 12.26 -9.79
CA ASN A 59 -2.00 10.83 -9.76
C ASN A 59 -0.96 10.49 -10.83
N LEU A 60 -0.10 9.51 -10.56
CA LEU A 60 0.98 9.11 -11.46
C LEU A 60 0.73 7.69 -11.97
N LEU A 61 0.78 7.50 -13.28
CA LEU A 61 0.76 6.17 -13.90
C LEU A 61 2.12 5.87 -14.51
N LEU A 62 2.80 4.87 -13.97
CA LEU A 62 4.06 4.35 -14.48
C LEU A 62 3.78 3.11 -15.34
N SER A 63 4.40 3.05 -16.52
CA SER A 63 4.20 1.99 -17.50
C SER A 63 5.51 1.67 -18.24
N MET A 64 5.58 0.50 -18.87
CA MET A 64 6.72 0.09 -19.71
C MET A 64 6.31 0.10 -21.18
N PRO A 65 6.58 1.17 -21.95
CA PRO A 65 6.18 1.24 -23.36
C PRO A 65 6.76 0.09 -24.18
N GLY A 66 6.00 -0.42 -25.16
CA GLY A 66 6.43 -1.49 -26.05
C GLY A 66 6.30 -2.91 -25.46
N ARG A 67 6.03 -3.05 -24.15
CA ARG A 67 5.59 -4.30 -23.53
C ARG A 67 4.06 -4.40 -23.57
N SER A 68 3.54 -4.53 -24.79
CA SER A 68 2.17 -4.92 -25.14
C SER A 68 2.02 -4.71 -26.65
N ARG A 69 2.13 -5.78 -27.44
CA ARG A 69 1.84 -5.75 -28.89
C ARG A 69 0.38 -6.09 -29.21
N GLY A 70 -0.51 -6.18 -28.21
CA GLY A 70 -1.94 -6.32 -28.46
C GLY A 70 -2.80 -6.69 -27.24
N ARG A 71 -4.00 -6.10 -27.21
CA ARG A 71 -5.31 -6.54 -26.63
C ARG A 71 -5.37 -7.19 -25.23
N GLY A 72 -4.28 -7.24 -24.46
CA GLY A 72 -4.28 -7.73 -23.08
C GLY A 72 -4.95 -6.76 -22.10
N ARG A 73 -5.43 -7.29 -20.98
CA ARG A 73 -5.92 -6.50 -19.84
C ARG A 73 -4.71 -6.07 -19.00
N PRO A 74 -4.43 -4.77 -18.84
CA PRO A 74 -3.31 -4.33 -18.01
C PRO A 74 -3.53 -4.71 -16.55
N LEU A 75 -2.49 -5.21 -15.88
CA LEU A 75 -2.48 -5.34 -14.42
C LEU A 75 -1.86 -4.09 -13.81
N ILE A 76 -2.58 -3.43 -12.92
CA ILE A 76 -2.15 -2.19 -12.29
C ILE A 76 -2.02 -2.43 -10.79
N PHE A 77 -0.81 -2.29 -10.28
CA PHE A 77 -0.59 -2.16 -8.85
C PHE A 77 -0.87 -0.71 -8.46
N THR A 78 -1.68 -0.48 -7.44
CA THR A 78 -2.00 0.87 -6.97
C THR A 78 -1.62 1.04 -5.52
N ALA A 79 -1.05 2.20 -5.18
CA ALA A 79 -0.61 2.54 -3.83
C ALA A 79 -0.77 4.05 -3.64
N HIS A 80 -1.12 4.49 -2.44
CA HIS A 80 -1.29 5.92 -2.17
C HIS A 80 0.01 6.57 -1.67
N LEU A 81 0.12 7.88 -1.85
CA LEU A 81 1.36 8.63 -1.60
C LEU A 81 1.30 9.51 -0.34
N ASP A 82 0.14 9.59 0.30
CA ASP A 82 -0.07 10.35 1.52
C ASP A 82 0.01 9.48 2.78
N HIS A 83 -0.07 10.16 3.92
CA HIS A 83 -0.07 9.60 5.27
C HIS A 83 -0.74 10.63 6.18
N PRO A 84 -1.35 10.27 7.34
CA PRO A 84 -1.99 11.25 8.20
C PRO A 84 -1.01 12.31 8.71
N ALA A 85 -1.33 13.57 8.44
CA ALA A 85 -0.44 14.68 8.70
C ALA A 85 -1.21 16.00 8.89
N PHE A 86 -0.47 17.00 9.36
CA PHE A 86 -0.97 18.35 9.58
C PHE A 86 -0.64 19.27 8.41
N VAL A 87 -1.50 20.26 8.16
CA VAL A 87 -1.23 21.34 7.19
C VAL A 87 -1.44 22.68 7.86
N VAL A 88 -0.45 23.56 7.78
CA VAL A 88 -0.52 24.92 8.33
C VAL A 88 -1.61 25.69 7.59
N ARG A 89 -2.58 26.22 8.34
CA ARG A 89 -3.68 27.03 7.80
C ARG A 89 -3.54 28.49 8.09
N ARG A 90 -3.00 28.83 9.26
CA ARG A 90 -2.80 30.23 9.65
C ARG A 90 -1.63 30.35 10.61
N ILE A 91 -0.84 31.40 10.42
CA ILE A 91 0.14 31.85 11.41
C ILE A 91 -0.62 32.79 12.36
N VAL A 92 -0.68 32.43 13.63
CA VAL A 92 -1.53 33.12 14.62
C VAL A 92 -0.79 34.31 15.22
N ASP A 93 0.46 34.09 15.59
CA ASP A 93 1.37 35.08 16.17
C ASP A 93 2.83 34.65 15.91
N ASP A 94 3.78 35.33 16.55
CA ASP A 94 5.22 35.08 16.43
C ASP A 94 5.67 33.65 16.79
N LYS A 95 4.85 32.85 17.48
CA LYS A 95 5.21 31.51 17.99
C LYS A 95 4.15 30.45 17.71
N THR A 96 2.93 30.84 17.36
CA THR A 96 1.79 29.94 17.31
C THR A 96 1.29 29.77 15.88
N VAL A 97 1.03 28.52 15.49
CA VAL A 97 0.41 28.16 14.21
C VAL A 97 -0.89 27.39 14.45
N HIS A 98 -1.86 27.64 13.57
CA HIS A 98 -3.09 26.88 13.44
C HIS A 98 -2.95 25.90 12.28
N LEU A 99 -3.27 24.65 12.56
CA LEU A 99 -3.13 23.52 11.65
C LEU A 99 -4.45 22.78 11.53
N GLU A 100 -4.68 22.16 10.39
CA GLU A 100 -5.66 21.08 10.27
C GLU A 100 -4.95 19.73 10.15
N PHE A 101 -5.56 18.67 10.65
CA PHE A 101 -5.07 17.30 10.52
C PHE A 101 -5.90 16.53 9.49
N ARG A 102 -5.22 16.01 8.47
CA ARG A 102 -5.79 15.23 7.36
C ARG A 102 -5.44 13.76 7.58
N GLY A 103 -6.44 12.91 7.79
CA GLY A 103 -6.28 11.48 8.10
C GLY A 103 -6.95 11.08 9.41
N GLY A 104 -6.98 9.78 9.69
CA GLY A 104 -7.67 9.21 10.84
C GLY A 104 -6.77 8.95 12.05
N VAL A 105 -6.84 9.76 13.11
CA VAL A 105 -6.15 9.47 14.39
C VAL A 105 -7.10 9.72 15.55
N HIS A 106 -7.10 8.82 16.54
CA HIS A 106 -7.88 8.95 17.76
C HIS A 106 -7.44 10.20 18.54
N GLU A 107 -8.40 10.97 19.05
CA GLU A 107 -8.14 12.33 19.53
C GLU A 107 -7.18 12.40 20.72
N SER A 108 -7.20 11.38 21.59
CA SER A 108 -6.29 11.29 22.74
C SER A 108 -4.80 11.27 22.35
N TYR A 109 -4.44 10.99 21.09
CA TYR A 109 -3.05 11.06 20.63
C TYR A 109 -2.58 12.50 20.34
N PHE A 110 -3.49 13.47 20.21
CA PHE A 110 -3.16 14.87 19.96
C PHE A 110 -2.74 15.60 21.23
N ASP A 111 -3.16 15.10 22.41
CA ASP A 111 -2.83 15.67 23.71
C ASP A 111 -1.32 15.80 23.92
N ASN A 112 -0.82 17.05 23.99
CA ASN A 112 0.61 17.36 24.08
C ASN A 112 1.46 16.72 22.95
N GLY A 113 0.85 16.48 21.79
CA GLY A 113 1.51 15.90 20.62
C GLY A 113 2.72 16.73 20.19
N ARG A 114 3.78 16.05 19.78
CA ARG A 114 4.97 16.68 19.22
C ARG A 114 4.93 16.55 17.70
N ILE A 115 5.15 17.65 17.02
CA ILE A 115 5.15 17.71 15.55
C ILE A 115 6.42 18.38 15.04
N VAL A 116 6.73 18.12 13.78
CA VAL A 116 7.77 18.81 13.01
C VAL A 116 7.12 19.43 11.79
N ILE A 117 7.23 20.75 11.66
CA ILE A 117 6.80 21.51 10.48
C ILE A 117 7.96 21.52 9.48
N HIS A 118 7.66 21.15 8.24
CA HIS A 118 8.61 21.03 7.14
C HIS A 118 8.41 22.20 6.17
N ALA A 119 9.15 23.28 6.42
CA ALA A 119 9.07 24.51 5.65
C ALA A 119 9.46 24.32 4.18
N GLY A 120 9.02 25.24 3.31
CA GLY A 120 9.27 25.21 1.87
C GLY A 120 10.76 25.22 1.49
N ASP A 121 11.60 25.83 2.32
CA ASP A 121 13.06 25.86 2.17
C ASP A 121 13.76 24.56 2.62
N GLY A 122 13.01 23.59 3.14
CA GLY A 122 13.51 22.33 3.68
C GLY A 122 13.86 22.37 5.17
N THR A 123 13.74 23.53 5.81
CA THR A 123 14.00 23.68 7.25
C THR A 123 12.93 22.98 8.08
N GLN A 124 13.35 22.34 9.17
CA GLN A 124 12.46 21.68 10.12
C GLN A 124 12.29 22.51 11.40
N ARG A 125 11.04 22.71 11.82
CA ARG A 125 10.68 23.42 13.06
C ARG A 125 9.88 22.50 13.97
N ARG A 126 10.40 22.23 15.17
CA ARG A 126 9.67 21.44 16.17
C ARG A 126 8.58 22.29 16.79
N ALA A 127 7.41 21.71 17.00
CA ALA A 127 6.28 22.35 17.66
C ALA A 127 5.57 21.37 18.60
N ARG A 128 4.82 21.90 19.55
CA ARG A 128 3.97 21.14 20.45
C ARG A 128 2.53 21.58 20.30
N ILE A 129 1.61 20.62 20.15
CA ILE A 129 0.18 20.85 20.17
C ILE A 129 -0.22 21.31 21.57
N VAL A 130 -0.88 22.46 21.63
CA VAL A 130 -1.38 23.07 22.89
C VAL A 130 -2.89 22.99 23.02
N SER A 131 -3.62 22.91 21.90
CA SER A 131 -5.05 22.62 21.88
C SER A 131 -5.43 21.94 20.56
N HIS A 132 -6.52 21.19 20.58
CA HIS A 132 -7.14 20.62 19.39
C HIS A 132 -8.64 20.47 19.57
N GLU A 133 -9.38 20.52 18.47
CA GLU A 133 -10.83 20.41 18.47
C GLU A 133 -11.35 19.76 17.20
N LYS A 134 -12.55 19.21 17.25
CA LYS A 134 -13.20 18.65 16.08
C LYS A 134 -13.65 19.80 15.17
N GLY A 135 -13.05 19.91 13.98
CA GLY A 135 -13.50 20.84 12.95
C GLY A 135 -14.61 20.25 12.08
N LYS A 136 -15.04 21.02 11.07
CA LYS A 136 -16.14 20.65 10.16
C LYS A 136 -15.82 19.42 9.29
N VAL A 137 -14.60 19.38 8.76
CA VAL A 137 -14.12 18.31 7.87
C VAL A 137 -12.89 17.63 8.49
N PHE A 138 -11.92 18.45 8.90
CA PHE A 138 -10.67 18.01 9.51
C PHE A 138 -10.60 18.45 10.96
N ARG A 139 -9.87 17.70 11.78
CA ARG A 139 -9.54 18.13 13.14
C ARG A 139 -8.62 19.33 13.07
N GLU A 140 -8.85 20.31 13.95
CA GLU A 140 -8.03 21.51 14.02
C GLU A 140 -7.14 21.46 15.25
N ALA A 141 -5.95 22.05 15.16
CA ALA A 141 -4.97 22.09 16.24
C ALA A 141 -4.22 23.42 16.27
N MET A 142 -3.96 23.92 17.48
CA MET A 142 -2.98 24.98 17.71
C MET A 142 -1.68 24.37 18.19
N ALA A 143 -0.57 24.81 17.62
CA ALA A 143 0.75 24.38 18.05
C ALA A 143 1.70 25.56 18.26
N VAL A 144 2.51 25.46 19.33
CA VAL A 144 3.55 26.44 19.65
C VAL A 144 4.89 25.93 19.13
N VAL A 145 5.54 26.74 18.31
CA VAL A 145 6.84 26.48 17.72
C VAL A 145 7.94 26.65 18.77
N ALA A 146 8.79 25.63 18.88
CA ALA A 146 9.95 25.62 19.76
C ALA A 146 11.15 26.28 19.07
N GLY A 147 11.99 26.96 19.85
CA GLY A 147 13.23 27.55 19.35
C GLY A 147 13.63 28.83 20.10
N PRO A 148 14.88 29.28 19.93
CA PRO A 148 15.32 30.60 20.41
C PRO A 148 14.68 31.72 19.57
N GLY A 149 14.68 32.94 20.09
CA GLY A 149 14.18 34.12 19.39
C GLY A 149 12.73 34.52 19.70
N ARG A 150 12.41 35.78 19.35
CA ARG A 150 11.09 36.39 19.58
C ARG A 150 10.07 35.85 18.58
N ARG A 151 10.43 35.82 17.29
CA ARG A 151 9.64 35.27 16.18
C ARG A 151 10.20 33.92 15.77
N ARG A 152 9.48 32.85 16.13
CA ARG A 152 9.85 31.45 15.92
C ARG A 152 9.20 30.83 14.67
N VAL A 153 8.16 31.48 14.17
CA VAL A 153 7.44 31.10 12.96
C VAL A 153 8.14 31.56 11.67
N ASP A 154 9.30 32.20 11.77
CA ASP A 154 10.05 32.64 10.59
C ASP A 154 10.41 31.46 9.67
N GLY A 155 10.05 31.62 8.38
CA GLY A 155 10.19 30.61 7.33
C GLY A 155 9.04 29.60 7.26
N ILE A 156 8.09 29.61 8.20
CA ILE A 156 6.88 28.80 8.11
C ILE A 156 5.85 29.55 7.27
N GLU A 157 5.25 28.87 6.31
CA GLU A 157 4.22 29.41 5.44
C GLU A 157 2.89 28.66 5.58
N VAL A 158 1.80 29.36 5.26
CA VAL A 158 0.51 28.69 5.06
C VAL A 158 0.68 27.65 3.96
N SER A 159 0.12 26.46 4.16
CA SER A 159 0.29 25.27 3.33
C SER A 159 1.47 24.37 3.67
N ASP A 160 2.38 24.77 4.55
CA ASP A 160 3.45 23.88 4.99
C ASP A 160 2.89 22.62 5.64
N LEU A 161 3.57 21.51 5.40
CA LEU A 161 3.25 20.21 5.97
C LEU A 161 3.87 20.12 7.37
N ALA A 162 3.14 19.61 8.34
CA ALA A 162 3.72 19.13 9.59
C ALA A 162 3.39 17.64 9.80
N THR A 163 4.34 16.89 10.34
CA THR A 163 4.17 15.47 10.68
C THR A 163 4.36 15.28 12.17
N TRP A 164 3.99 14.12 12.68
CA TRP A 164 4.44 13.71 14.00
C TRP A 164 5.97 13.73 14.11
N ASP A 165 6.46 14.09 15.29
CA ASP A 165 7.89 14.10 15.61
C ASP A 165 8.41 12.67 15.88
N LEU A 166 8.69 11.97 14.78
CA LEU A 166 9.14 10.59 14.76
C LEU A 166 10.58 10.47 14.26
N LYS A 167 11.25 9.39 14.68
CA LYS A 167 12.62 9.10 14.20
C LYS A 167 12.60 8.74 12.71
N PRO A 168 13.73 8.91 12.00
CA PRO A 168 13.89 8.40 10.65
C PRO A 168 13.71 6.88 10.56
N SER A 169 13.45 6.43 9.34
CA SER A 169 13.27 5.01 9.00
C SER A 169 14.52 4.21 9.34
N ARG A 170 14.33 3.02 9.91
CA ARG A 170 15.43 2.10 10.23
C ARG A 170 14.97 0.66 10.22
N VAL A 171 15.91 -0.25 9.95
CA VAL A 171 15.72 -1.68 10.14
C VAL A 171 16.35 -2.10 11.46
N THR A 172 15.61 -2.84 12.28
CA THR A 172 16.09 -3.37 13.55
C THR A 172 16.81 -4.71 13.35
N ALA A 173 17.63 -5.12 14.32
CA ALA A 173 18.29 -6.43 14.31
C ALA A 173 17.31 -7.62 14.25
N ARG A 174 16.04 -7.41 14.60
CA ARG A 174 14.97 -8.42 14.52
C ARG A 174 14.27 -8.48 13.16
N GLY A 175 14.76 -7.76 12.15
CA GLY A 175 14.16 -7.77 10.81
C GLY A 175 12.87 -6.95 10.70
N MET A 176 12.66 -5.96 11.59
CA MET A 176 11.52 -5.04 11.52
C MET A 176 11.96 -3.70 10.94
N MET A 177 11.26 -3.22 9.92
CA MET A 177 11.40 -1.86 9.41
C MET A 177 10.46 -0.94 10.20
N HIS A 178 11.03 0.01 10.95
CA HIS A 178 10.26 1.06 11.63
C HIS A 178 10.37 2.36 10.84
N SER A 179 9.24 3.04 10.64
CA SER A 179 9.19 4.25 9.81
C SER A 179 8.11 5.25 10.27
N PRO A 180 8.22 6.55 9.91
CA PRO A 180 7.14 7.51 10.10
C PRO A 180 5.87 7.18 9.31
N ALA A 181 6.00 6.75 8.05
CA ALA A 181 4.88 6.52 7.14
C ALA A 181 5.09 5.22 6.37
N CYS A 182 4.80 4.08 6.98
CA CYS A 182 4.72 2.82 6.23
C CYS A 182 3.45 2.79 5.39
N ASP A 183 2.35 3.35 5.91
CA ASP A 183 1.09 3.46 5.19
C ASP A 183 1.08 4.64 4.21
N ASP A 184 0.83 4.45 2.91
CA ASP A 184 1.07 3.22 2.12
C ASP A 184 2.40 3.29 1.36
N LEU A 185 3.36 4.10 1.85
CA LEU A 185 4.64 4.25 1.18
C LEU A 185 5.47 2.95 1.12
N ALA A 186 5.22 1.97 1.99
CA ALA A 186 5.79 0.63 1.88
C ALA A 186 5.17 -0.16 0.72
N GLY A 187 3.84 -0.04 0.50
CA GLY A 187 3.16 -0.58 -0.68
C GLY A 187 3.66 0.08 -1.97
N ALA A 188 3.78 1.41 -1.99
CA ALA A 188 4.35 2.15 -3.11
C ALA A 188 5.78 1.69 -3.44
N ALA A 189 6.64 1.53 -2.43
CA ALA A 189 7.99 1.01 -2.61
C ALA A 189 7.99 -0.42 -3.17
N ALA A 190 7.06 -1.28 -2.72
CA ALA A 190 6.93 -2.65 -3.22
C ALA A 190 6.47 -2.69 -4.69
N ALA A 191 5.50 -1.86 -5.08
CA ALA A 191 5.04 -1.73 -6.47
C ALA A 191 6.16 -1.27 -7.40
N LEU A 192 6.91 -0.24 -6.99
CA LEU A 192 8.05 0.28 -7.76
C LEU A 192 9.18 -0.75 -7.87
N SER A 193 9.43 -1.50 -6.80
CA SER A 193 10.38 -2.61 -6.78
C SER A 193 9.97 -3.71 -7.77
N ALA A 194 8.71 -4.13 -7.74
CA ALA A 194 8.19 -5.12 -8.69
C ALA A 194 8.29 -4.62 -10.15
N LEU A 195 7.96 -3.35 -10.40
CA LEU A 195 8.09 -2.73 -11.72
C LEU A 195 9.55 -2.69 -12.20
N ASP A 196 10.52 -2.40 -11.32
CA ASP A 196 11.96 -2.44 -11.63
C ASP A 196 12.39 -3.83 -12.13
N VAL A 197 11.98 -4.87 -11.41
CA VAL A 197 12.29 -6.28 -11.75
C VAL A 197 11.68 -6.65 -13.10
N LEU A 198 10.39 -6.38 -13.28
CA LEU A 198 9.65 -6.70 -14.51
C LEU A 198 10.21 -5.97 -15.73
N SER A 199 10.57 -4.69 -15.57
CA SER A 199 11.10 -3.86 -16.67
C SER A 199 12.42 -4.36 -17.24
N LYS A 200 13.20 -5.10 -16.45
CA LYS A 200 14.51 -5.66 -16.83
C LYS A 200 14.40 -7.07 -17.41
N LYS A 201 13.21 -7.69 -17.38
CA LYS A 201 13.08 -9.08 -17.81
C LYS A 201 13.03 -9.21 -19.33
N ARG A 202 14.02 -9.87 -19.93
CA ARG A 202 14.03 -10.13 -21.38
C ARG A 202 13.01 -11.21 -21.76
N GLY A 203 12.32 -11.02 -22.88
CA GLY A 203 11.40 -12.02 -23.45
C GLY A 203 10.01 -12.12 -22.80
N TRP A 204 9.71 -11.27 -21.80
CA TRP A 204 8.38 -11.14 -21.20
C TRP A 204 7.65 -9.93 -21.80
N ASP A 205 6.38 -10.09 -22.19
CA ASP A 205 5.59 -9.11 -22.95
C ASP A 205 4.32 -8.63 -22.21
N GLY A 206 4.19 -8.95 -20.91
CA GLY A 206 3.04 -8.56 -20.10
C GLY A 206 2.93 -7.04 -19.86
N ASP A 207 1.70 -6.56 -19.75
CA ASP A 207 1.37 -5.15 -19.47
C ASP A 207 1.11 -4.95 -17.97
N VAL A 208 2.17 -4.61 -17.24
CA VAL A 208 2.10 -4.23 -15.82
C VAL A 208 2.38 -2.75 -15.67
N ARG A 209 1.57 -2.09 -14.83
CA ARG A 209 1.67 -0.67 -14.53
C ARG A 209 1.61 -0.43 -13.04
N VAL A 210 2.04 0.74 -12.61
CA VAL A 210 1.88 1.21 -11.23
C VAL A 210 1.13 2.53 -11.26
N LEU A 211 -0.01 2.58 -10.59
CA LEU A 211 -0.76 3.80 -10.31
C LEU A 211 -0.38 4.28 -8.91
N LEU A 212 0.03 5.53 -8.77
CA LEU A 212 0.30 6.15 -7.49
C LEU A 212 -0.73 7.25 -7.27
N THR A 213 -1.60 7.04 -6.29
CA THR A 213 -2.73 7.93 -5.99
C THR A 213 -2.34 8.97 -4.96
N ARG A 214 -3.23 9.94 -4.75
CA ARG A 214 -3.05 11.10 -3.86
C ARG A 214 -4.23 11.19 -2.91
N ALA A 215 -4.03 11.75 -1.72
CA ALA A 215 -5.11 12.09 -0.80
C ALA A 215 -6.08 10.91 -0.53
N GLU A 216 -5.54 9.72 -0.31
CA GLU A 216 -6.32 8.55 0.09
C GLU A 216 -6.89 8.72 1.51
N GLU A 217 -6.09 9.26 2.42
CA GLU A 217 -6.37 9.36 3.87
C GLU A 217 -7.57 10.26 4.22
N VAL A 218 -8.09 10.97 3.22
CA VAL A 218 -9.25 11.86 3.31
C VAL A 218 -10.45 11.34 2.51
N GLY A 219 -10.45 10.04 2.18
CA GLY A 219 -11.57 9.33 1.56
C GLY A 219 -11.33 8.95 0.10
N PHE A 220 -10.18 8.34 -0.22
CA PHE A 220 -9.85 7.80 -1.55
C PHE A 220 -9.90 8.83 -2.68
N VAL A 221 -9.68 10.11 -2.39
CA VAL A 221 -10.00 11.20 -3.33
C VAL A 221 -9.20 11.05 -4.62
N GLY A 222 -7.90 10.72 -4.54
CA GLY A 222 -7.07 10.49 -5.72
C GLY A 222 -7.48 9.28 -6.53
N ALA A 223 -7.81 8.14 -5.90
CA ALA A 223 -8.31 6.95 -6.60
C ALA A 223 -9.64 7.21 -7.33
N ILE A 224 -10.59 7.86 -6.66
CA ILE A 224 -11.88 8.26 -7.26
C ILE A 224 -11.63 9.15 -8.48
N GLN A 225 -10.74 10.14 -8.33
CA GLN A 225 -10.39 11.04 -9.43
C GLN A 225 -9.59 10.36 -10.56
N ALA A 226 -8.79 9.34 -10.26
CA ALA A 226 -8.09 8.52 -11.26
C ALA A 226 -9.08 7.70 -12.10
N CYS A 227 -10.15 7.18 -11.48
CA CYS A 227 -11.24 6.51 -12.21
C CYS A 227 -11.93 7.47 -13.20
N GLN A 228 -12.11 8.73 -12.80
CA GLN A 228 -12.80 9.74 -13.60
C GLN A 228 -11.90 10.44 -14.65
N SER A 229 -10.58 10.43 -14.46
CA SER A 229 -9.64 11.15 -15.34
C SER A 229 -9.34 10.44 -16.66
N GLY A 230 -9.71 9.15 -16.77
CA GLY A 230 -9.36 8.31 -17.92
C GLY A 230 -7.88 7.88 -17.94
N ILE A 231 -7.13 8.08 -16.84
CA ILE A 231 -5.76 7.57 -16.73
C ILE A 231 -5.71 6.04 -16.63
N ILE A 232 -6.76 5.42 -16.05
CA ILE A 232 -6.89 3.97 -15.89
C ILE A 232 -7.64 3.38 -17.10
N PRO A 233 -7.04 2.46 -17.88
CA PRO A 233 -7.74 1.76 -18.97
C PRO A 233 -8.96 0.99 -18.43
N LYS A 234 -10.12 1.13 -19.09
CA LYS A 234 -11.40 0.55 -18.61
C LYS A 234 -11.37 -0.97 -18.36
N ASN A 235 -10.53 -1.72 -19.10
CA ASN A 235 -10.42 -3.17 -18.96
C ASN A 235 -9.31 -3.63 -18.00
N ALA A 236 -8.66 -2.70 -17.29
CA ALA A 236 -7.59 -2.99 -16.36
C ALA A 236 -8.06 -3.81 -15.15
N GLN A 237 -7.15 -4.61 -14.63
CA GLN A 237 -7.28 -5.32 -13.35
C GLN A 237 -6.41 -4.59 -12.33
N LEU A 238 -6.96 -4.28 -11.16
CA LEU A 238 -6.26 -3.51 -10.14
C LEU A 238 -5.98 -4.35 -8.89
N ILE A 239 -4.75 -4.25 -8.39
CA ILE A 239 -4.37 -4.77 -7.08
C ILE A 239 -3.99 -3.55 -6.23
N ALA A 240 -4.89 -3.15 -5.32
CA ALA A 240 -4.64 -2.08 -4.36
C ALA A 240 -3.72 -2.57 -3.26
N LEU A 241 -2.58 -1.91 -3.13
CA LEU A 241 -1.64 -2.11 -2.06
C LEU A 241 -2.05 -1.25 -0.87
N GLU A 242 -1.80 -1.78 0.31
CA GLU A 242 -2.14 -1.15 1.58
C GLU A 242 -1.13 -1.61 2.64
N THR A 243 -1.04 -0.86 3.74
CA THR A 243 -0.51 -1.41 4.99
C THR A 243 -1.60 -1.41 6.05
N SER A 244 -2.12 -2.60 6.33
CA SER A 244 -3.31 -2.75 7.16
C SER A 244 -2.94 -3.05 8.60
N ARG A 245 -3.63 -2.41 9.55
CA ARG A 245 -3.52 -2.74 10.98
C ARG A 245 -3.50 -4.27 11.18
N THR A 246 -2.49 -4.74 11.90
CA THR A 246 -2.35 -6.15 12.26
C THR A 246 -3.41 -6.56 13.28
N PHE A 247 -3.90 -7.81 13.17
CA PHE A 247 -4.77 -8.45 14.15
C PHE A 247 -4.17 -9.79 14.57
N SER A 248 -4.71 -10.41 15.63
CA SER A 248 -4.28 -11.73 16.09
C SER A 248 -4.36 -12.80 15.00
N ASP A 249 -5.32 -12.69 14.08
CA ASP A 249 -5.51 -13.59 12.96
C ASP A 249 -4.81 -13.12 11.67
N SER A 250 -4.24 -11.92 11.65
CA SER A 250 -3.43 -11.36 10.55
C SER A 250 -2.13 -10.76 11.09
N PRO A 251 -1.27 -11.59 11.72
CA PRO A 251 -0.08 -11.12 12.40
C PRO A 251 1.02 -10.68 11.41
N ILE A 252 1.85 -9.75 11.88
CA ILE A 252 3.10 -9.36 11.23
C ILE A 252 4.08 -10.52 11.27
N GLY A 253 4.79 -10.77 10.17
CA GLY A 253 5.80 -11.83 10.04
C GLY A 253 5.28 -13.13 9.40
N ASN A 254 3.97 -13.22 9.13
CA ASN A 254 3.35 -14.39 8.49
C ASN A 254 3.21 -14.25 6.97
N GLY A 255 3.96 -13.33 6.36
CA GLY A 255 3.95 -13.06 4.93
C GLY A 255 2.89 -12.04 4.50
N PRO A 256 2.94 -11.59 3.24
CA PRO A 256 1.97 -10.66 2.68
C PRO A 256 0.55 -11.25 2.69
N ILE A 257 -0.43 -10.36 2.80
CA ILE A 257 -1.83 -10.72 2.87
C ILE A 257 -2.48 -10.49 1.50
N VAL A 258 -3.14 -11.50 0.94
CA VAL A 258 -4.16 -11.29 -0.10
C VAL A 258 -5.48 -11.00 0.62
N ARG A 259 -5.96 -9.77 0.52
CA ARG A 259 -7.20 -9.32 1.17
C ARG A 259 -8.38 -9.80 0.35
N VAL A 260 -9.38 -10.39 1.00
CA VAL A 260 -10.61 -10.85 0.32
C VAL A 260 -11.72 -9.79 0.35
N GLY A 261 -11.53 -8.76 1.18
CA GLY A 261 -12.44 -7.65 1.38
C GLY A 261 -11.94 -6.76 2.51
N ASP A 262 -12.72 -5.73 2.78
CA ASP A 262 -12.46 -4.74 3.82
C ASP A 262 -13.73 -4.44 4.63
N ARG A 263 -13.76 -3.33 5.39
CA ARG A 263 -14.93 -2.94 6.20
C ARG A 263 -16.20 -2.69 5.37
N ILE A 264 -16.08 -2.36 4.09
CA ILE A 264 -17.18 -1.88 3.24
C ILE A 264 -17.56 -2.92 2.19
N SER A 265 -16.60 -3.59 1.56
CA SER A 265 -16.87 -4.48 0.43
C SER A 265 -16.07 -5.77 0.43
N VAL A 266 -16.59 -6.77 -0.29
CA VAL A 266 -15.84 -7.96 -0.70
C VAL A 266 -15.26 -7.70 -2.08
N PHE A 267 -14.02 -8.14 -2.29
CA PHE A 267 -13.31 -7.83 -3.52
C PHE A 267 -13.65 -8.75 -4.68
N HIS A 268 -13.27 -8.35 -5.90
CA HIS A 268 -13.57 -9.10 -7.12
C HIS A 268 -13.08 -10.55 -7.02
N HIS A 269 -14.02 -11.49 -6.89
CA HIS A 269 -13.73 -12.88 -6.51
C HIS A 269 -12.78 -13.57 -7.49
N GLY A 270 -12.93 -13.34 -8.80
CA GLY A 270 -12.09 -13.94 -9.83
C GLY A 270 -10.64 -13.44 -9.75
N LEU A 271 -10.43 -12.15 -9.51
CA LEU A 271 -9.09 -11.58 -9.43
C LEU A 271 -8.41 -11.97 -8.11
N THR A 272 -9.17 -11.98 -7.01
CA THR A 272 -8.70 -12.47 -5.70
C THR A 272 -8.31 -13.96 -5.78
N PHE A 273 -9.10 -14.79 -6.47
CA PHE A 273 -8.77 -16.20 -6.69
C PHE A 273 -7.45 -16.36 -7.45
N LEU A 274 -7.27 -15.62 -8.55
CA LEU A 274 -6.03 -15.65 -9.33
C LEU A 274 -4.82 -15.22 -8.49
N ALA A 275 -4.96 -14.18 -7.66
CA ALA A 275 -3.92 -13.75 -6.74
C ALA A 275 -3.55 -14.85 -5.73
N CYS A 276 -4.55 -15.56 -5.16
CA CYS A 276 -4.32 -16.72 -4.29
C CYS A 276 -3.58 -17.85 -5.03
N GLN A 277 -3.97 -18.16 -6.27
CA GLN A 277 -3.31 -19.18 -7.08
C GLN A 277 -1.83 -18.83 -7.35
N VAL A 278 -1.52 -17.55 -7.58
CA VAL A 278 -0.12 -17.09 -7.70
C VAL A 278 0.64 -17.31 -6.39
N ALA A 279 0.04 -16.99 -5.25
CA ALA A 279 0.65 -17.19 -3.94
C ALA A 279 0.88 -18.68 -3.62
N GLU A 280 -0.12 -19.54 -3.85
CA GLU A 280 0.00 -21.01 -3.72
C GLU A 280 1.12 -21.57 -4.60
N LYS A 281 1.24 -21.07 -5.84
CA LYS A 281 2.32 -21.45 -6.73
C LYS A 281 3.69 -21.03 -6.18
N LEU A 282 3.81 -19.85 -5.57
CA LEU A 282 5.05 -19.42 -4.91
C LEU A 282 5.42 -20.30 -3.72
N VAL A 283 4.44 -20.74 -2.92
CA VAL A 283 4.67 -21.73 -1.85
C VAL A 283 5.29 -23.00 -2.45
N SER A 284 4.69 -23.55 -3.51
CA SER A 284 5.20 -24.74 -4.19
C SER A 284 6.60 -24.54 -4.80
N ASP A 285 6.83 -23.44 -5.53
CA ASP A 285 8.10 -23.16 -6.20
C ASP A 285 9.25 -22.76 -5.23
N SER A 286 8.93 -22.53 -3.95
CA SER A 286 9.87 -22.19 -2.88
C SER A 286 10.12 -23.32 -1.88
N ASP A 287 9.60 -24.52 -2.14
CA ASP A 287 9.62 -25.66 -1.21
C ASP A 287 9.04 -25.29 0.16
N GLY A 288 7.94 -24.51 0.17
CA GLY A 288 7.25 -24.07 1.38
C GLY A 288 7.88 -22.89 2.13
N ARG A 289 8.99 -22.32 1.65
CA ARG A 289 9.66 -21.19 2.33
C ARG A 289 8.94 -19.85 2.20
N PHE A 290 8.17 -19.65 1.12
CA PHE A 290 7.31 -18.48 0.99
C PHE A 290 6.03 -18.69 1.80
N THR A 291 5.71 -17.74 2.67
CA THR A 291 4.46 -17.70 3.43
C THR A 291 3.59 -16.54 2.94
N TRP A 292 2.29 -16.69 3.10
CA TRP A 292 1.30 -15.66 2.77
C TRP A 292 0.02 -15.93 3.57
N GLN A 293 -0.87 -14.94 3.58
CA GLN A 293 -2.12 -15.01 4.31
C GLN A 293 -3.30 -14.66 3.40
N ARG A 294 -4.45 -15.30 3.61
CA ARG A 294 -5.72 -14.92 2.97
C ARG A 294 -6.69 -14.44 4.05
N LYS A 295 -7.04 -13.15 4.05
CA LYS A 295 -7.79 -12.54 5.16
C LYS A 295 -8.84 -11.53 4.71
N LEU A 296 -9.96 -11.47 5.43
CA LEU A 296 -10.80 -10.28 5.47
C LEU A 296 -10.14 -9.31 6.45
N MET A 297 -9.97 -8.05 6.08
CA MET A 297 -9.30 -7.06 6.93
C MET A 297 -10.27 -5.92 7.25
N PRO A 298 -11.10 -6.07 8.30
CA PRO A 298 -12.26 -5.20 8.54
C PRO A 298 -11.94 -3.88 9.27
N GLY A 299 -10.67 -3.64 9.64
CA GLY A 299 -10.26 -2.46 10.41
C GLY A 299 -10.41 -1.12 9.69
N GLY A 300 -10.53 -1.14 8.37
CA GLY A 300 -10.64 0.03 7.50
C GLY A 300 -11.14 -0.38 6.12
N ALA A 301 -11.30 0.58 5.22
CA ALA A 301 -11.54 0.33 3.80
C ALA A 301 -10.31 0.79 3.01
N CYS A 302 -10.16 0.28 1.79
CA CYS A 302 -9.04 0.63 0.91
C CYS A 302 -9.52 1.01 -0.48
N GLU A 303 -8.59 1.48 -1.32
CA GLU A 303 -8.92 1.95 -2.68
C GLU A 303 -9.57 0.89 -3.57
N ALA A 304 -9.39 -0.41 -3.30
CA ALA A 304 -10.07 -1.49 -4.04
C ALA A 304 -11.60 -1.34 -4.01
N THR A 305 -12.16 -0.91 -2.88
CA THR A 305 -13.59 -0.61 -2.75
C THR A 305 -14.00 0.53 -3.70
N ALA A 306 -13.21 1.60 -3.78
CA ALA A 306 -13.45 2.70 -4.70
C ALA A 306 -13.38 2.24 -6.16
N PHE A 307 -12.33 1.50 -6.55
CA PHE A 307 -12.20 1.00 -7.92
C PHE A 307 -13.37 0.10 -8.34
N GLN A 308 -13.86 -0.77 -7.45
CA GLN A 308 -15.04 -1.60 -7.73
C GLN A 308 -16.32 -0.78 -7.90
N ALA A 309 -16.53 0.25 -7.09
CA ALA A 309 -17.67 1.15 -7.24
C ALA A 309 -17.68 1.86 -8.61
N PHE A 310 -16.51 2.03 -9.24
CA PHE A 310 -16.35 2.57 -10.60
C PHE A 310 -16.29 1.50 -11.70
N GLY A 311 -16.59 0.23 -11.38
CA GLY A 311 -16.75 -0.85 -12.36
C GLY A 311 -15.46 -1.56 -12.76
N TYR A 312 -14.35 -1.35 -12.04
CA TYR A 312 -13.12 -2.10 -12.28
C TYR A 312 -13.09 -3.44 -11.52
N GLU A 313 -12.39 -4.42 -12.08
CA GLU A 313 -11.98 -5.60 -11.31
C GLU A 313 -10.84 -5.21 -10.38
N ALA A 314 -11.12 -5.09 -9.08
CA ALA A 314 -10.13 -4.78 -8.08
C ALA A 314 -10.05 -5.85 -6.98
N THR A 315 -8.85 -6.08 -6.49
CA THR A 315 -8.56 -6.80 -5.25
C THR A 315 -7.47 -6.04 -4.49
N SER A 316 -7.05 -6.53 -3.33
CA SER A 316 -5.99 -5.90 -2.56
C SER A 316 -4.97 -6.90 -2.01
N MET A 317 -3.73 -6.45 -1.92
CA MET A 317 -2.66 -7.11 -1.19
C MET A 317 -2.10 -6.15 -0.15
N CYS A 318 -1.77 -6.60 1.04
CA CYS A 318 -1.24 -5.70 2.06
C CYS A 318 -0.13 -6.30 2.92
N LEU A 319 0.57 -5.41 3.61
CA LEU A 319 1.43 -5.75 4.75
C LEU A 319 0.61 -5.60 6.04
N ALA A 320 0.78 -6.53 6.96
CA ALA A 320 0.34 -6.31 8.34
C ALA A 320 1.19 -5.21 8.98
N LEU A 321 0.53 -4.26 9.65
CA LEU A 321 1.11 -3.03 10.13
C LEU A 321 0.95 -2.89 11.64
N GLY A 322 2.05 -2.60 12.31
CA GLY A 322 2.05 -2.19 13.71
C GLY A 322 1.94 -0.67 13.85
N ASN A 323 1.20 -0.21 14.87
CA ASN A 323 0.94 1.21 15.16
C ASN A 323 0.30 1.99 14.00
N TYR A 324 -0.73 1.41 13.37
CA TYR A 324 -1.49 2.05 12.28
C TYR A 324 -1.81 3.54 12.54
N HIS A 325 -1.46 4.40 11.58
CA HIS A 325 -1.52 5.86 11.66
C HIS A 325 -0.70 6.44 12.82
N ASN A 326 0.44 5.82 13.08
CA ASN A 326 1.32 6.10 14.21
C ASN A 326 0.68 5.95 15.60
N GLN A 327 -0.47 5.27 15.72
CA GLN A 327 -1.20 5.10 16.97
C GLN A 327 -0.64 3.95 17.80
N GLY A 328 0.38 4.24 18.61
CA GLY A 328 0.99 3.27 19.51
C GLY A 328 -0.01 2.67 20.49
N LYS A 329 -0.10 1.33 20.53
CA LYS A 329 -1.02 0.58 21.41
C LYS A 329 -2.51 0.93 21.24
N ILE A 330 -2.94 1.15 20.00
CA ILE A 330 -4.33 1.44 19.70
C ILE A 330 -5.29 0.32 20.13
N ASP A 331 -4.87 -0.95 20.08
CA ASP A 331 -5.67 -2.08 20.57
C ASP A 331 -6.00 -1.93 22.06
N ASP A 332 -4.98 -1.68 22.88
CA ASP A 332 -5.14 -1.47 24.33
C ASP A 332 -6.04 -0.25 24.61
N LEU A 333 -5.91 0.81 23.81
CA LEU A 333 -6.74 2.01 23.96
C LEU A 333 -8.21 1.70 23.67
N GLN A 334 -8.49 1.02 22.55
CA GLN A 334 -9.86 0.67 22.15
C GLN A 334 -10.50 -0.37 23.07
N ALA A 335 -9.70 -1.25 23.67
CA ALA A 335 -10.15 -2.20 24.68
C ALA A 335 -10.32 -1.57 26.08
N GLY A 336 -9.93 -0.30 26.28
CA GLY A 336 -9.95 0.36 27.59
C GLY A 336 -8.92 -0.20 28.59
N THR A 337 -7.92 -0.94 28.12
CA THR A 337 -6.89 -1.60 28.95
C THR A 337 -5.55 -0.86 28.96
N LEU A 338 -5.42 0.23 28.19
CA LEU A 338 -4.19 1.00 28.11
C LEU A 338 -3.80 1.60 29.47
N LYS A 339 -2.60 1.25 29.95
CA LYS A 339 -1.99 1.88 31.12
C LYS A 339 -1.24 3.15 30.72
N GLY A 340 -1.71 4.29 31.20
CA GLY A 340 -1.12 5.60 30.94
C GLY A 340 -1.70 6.29 29.70
N ARG A 341 -1.03 7.35 29.22
CA ARG A 341 -1.51 8.12 28.07
C ARG A 341 -1.11 7.46 26.75
N PRO A 342 -1.97 7.46 25.72
CA PRO A 342 -1.61 7.01 24.38
C PRO A 342 -0.45 7.85 23.82
N ARG A 343 0.39 7.22 23.01
CA ARG A 343 1.61 7.82 22.47
C ARG A 343 1.75 7.53 20.99
N ILE A 344 2.06 8.58 20.25
CA ILE A 344 2.49 8.48 18.87
C ILE A 344 3.79 7.69 18.77
N ALA A 345 3.84 6.73 17.85
CA ALA A 345 4.98 5.84 17.63
C ALA A 345 5.21 5.58 16.14
N GLN A 346 6.44 5.23 15.76
CA GLN A 346 6.71 4.79 14.40
C GLN A 346 5.86 3.57 14.06
N GLU A 347 5.37 3.55 12.83
CA GLU A 347 4.82 2.35 12.22
C GLU A 347 5.90 1.32 11.99
N PHE A 348 5.50 0.06 11.84
CA PHE A 348 6.45 -0.99 11.50
C PHE A 348 5.84 -2.17 10.75
N VAL A 349 6.66 -2.74 9.85
CA VAL A 349 6.36 -3.95 9.07
C VAL A 349 7.55 -4.90 9.13
N SER A 350 7.29 -6.19 8.89
CA SER A 350 8.34 -7.20 8.74
C SER A 350 9.08 -6.98 7.41
N VAL A 351 10.42 -7.01 7.45
CA VAL A 351 11.25 -6.94 6.24
C VAL A 351 11.00 -8.15 5.34
N GLU A 352 10.78 -9.33 5.93
CA GLU A 352 10.44 -10.52 5.15
C GLU A 352 9.05 -10.43 4.52
N ASP A 353 8.07 -9.86 5.20
CA ASP A 353 6.73 -9.64 4.62
C ASP A 353 6.82 -8.65 3.46
N TYR A 354 7.60 -7.57 3.60
CA TYR A 354 7.86 -6.61 2.52
C TYR A 354 8.48 -7.29 1.30
N HIS A 355 9.52 -8.10 1.49
CA HIS A 355 10.11 -8.85 0.39
C HIS A 355 9.17 -9.91 -0.19
N GLY A 356 8.35 -10.53 0.65
CA GLY A 356 7.27 -11.42 0.24
C GLY A 356 6.26 -10.71 -0.65
N LEU A 357 5.86 -9.49 -0.31
CA LEU A 357 4.96 -8.66 -1.12
C LEU A 357 5.60 -8.33 -2.47
N VAL A 358 6.85 -7.88 -2.50
CA VAL A 358 7.57 -7.63 -3.77
C VAL A 358 7.58 -8.88 -4.64
N LEU A 359 7.89 -10.04 -4.07
CA LEU A 359 7.91 -11.31 -4.80
C LEU A 359 6.52 -11.68 -5.33
N LEU A 360 5.47 -11.51 -4.52
CA LEU A 360 4.09 -11.78 -4.90
C LEU A 360 3.63 -10.86 -6.04
N LEU A 361 4.00 -9.58 -6.02
CA LEU A 361 3.70 -8.62 -7.09
C LEU A 361 4.44 -8.98 -8.39
N VAL A 362 5.73 -9.32 -8.32
CA VAL A 362 6.48 -9.80 -9.49
C VAL A 362 5.82 -11.06 -10.07
N ALA A 363 5.50 -12.03 -9.22
CA ALA A 363 4.85 -13.27 -9.65
C ALA A 363 3.45 -13.02 -10.24
N SER A 364 2.69 -12.06 -9.69
CA SER A 364 1.38 -11.66 -10.21
C SER A 364 1.51 -10.99 -11.59
N GLY A 365 2.49 -10.10 -11.75
CA GLY A 365 2.81 -9.52 -13.06
C GLY A 365 3.11 -10.59 -14.09
N TRP A 366 3.92 -11.59 -13.75
CA TRP A 366 4.22 -12.71 -14.64
C TRP A 366 3.01 -13.61 -14.93
N GLY A 367 2.34 -14.07 -13.87
CA GLY A 367 1.31 -15.10 -13.95
C GLY A 367 0.00 -14.60 -14.54
N LEU A 368 -0.33 -13.31 -14.35
CA LEU A 368 -1.62 -12.75 -14.76
C LEU A 368 -1.56 -12.00 -16.10
N THR A 369 -0.39 -11.55 -16.53
CA THR A 369 -0.25 -10.77 -17.78
C THR A 369 0.66 -11.41 -18.83
N GLY A 370 1.54 -12.35 -18.45
CA GLY A 370 2.50 -12.95 -19.38
C GLY A 370 1.81 -13.85 -20.41
N ARG A 371 2.04 -13.59 -21.71
CA ARG A 371 1.81 -14.59 -22.76
C ARG A 371 3.14 -15.29 -23.01
N ASN A 372 3.15 -16.62 -23.05
CA ASN A 372 4.37 -17.35 -23.40
C ASN A 372 4.56 -17.32 -24.93
N PRO A 373 5.56 -16.64 -25.49
CA PRO A 373 5.73 -16.56 -26.94
C PRO A 373 6.20 -17.88 -27.57
N ARG A 374 6.55 -18.90 -26.76
CA ARG A 374 7.15 -20.17 -27.21
C ARG A 374 6.43 -21.44 -26.73
N GLY A 375 5.18 -21.37 -26.29
CA GLY A 375 4.32 -22.55 -26.10
C GLY A 375 4.82 -23.68 -25.18
N LYS A 376 5.91 -23.51 -24.44
CA LYS A 376 6.46 -24.51 -23.52
C LYS A 376 6.53 -23.92 -22.11
N GLY A 377 5.55 -24.31 -21.31
CA GLY A 377 5.33 -23.86 -19.93
C GLY A 377 3.87 -23.48 -19.74
N LYS A 378 3.16 -24.18 -18.83
CA LYS A 378 1.77 -23.88 -18.43
C LYS A 378 1.71 -22.42 -17.97
N VAL A 379 1.15 -21.55 -18.81
CA VAL A 379 0.64 -20.24 -18.39
C VAL A 379 -0.62 -20.53 -17.57
N MET A 380 -0.85 -19.84 -16.46
CA MET A 380 -2.13 -19.91 -15.75
C MET A 380 -3.25 -19.56 -16.74
N PRO A 381 -4.28 -20.40 -16.92
CA PRO A 381 -5.15 -20.31 -18.08
C PRO A 381 -6.13 -19.13 -17.96
N THR A 382 -6.01 -18.14 -18.85
CA THR A 382 -6.97 -17.03 -19.06
C THR A 382 -7.20 -16.06 -17.88
N SER A 383 -7.38 -14.78 -18.20
CA SER A 383 -7.67 -13.68 -17.26
C SER A 383 -9.07 -13.72 -16.64
N ASP A 384 -9.76 -14.85 -16.73
CA ASP A 384 -11.12 -15.05 -16.24
C ASP A 384 -11.10 -16.04 -15.07
N GLY A 385 -10.86 -15.51 -13.87
CA GLY A 385 -10.84 -16.31 -12.65
C GLY A 385 -12.20 -16.97 -12.35
N ALA A 386 -13.32 -16.42 -12.83
CA ALA A 386 -14.64 -17.01 -12.63
C ALA A 386 -14.79 -18.29 -13.46
N ALA A 387 -14.31 -18.30 -14.70
CA ALA A 387 -14.26 -19.49 -15.53
C ALA A 387 -13.40 -20.59 -14.89
N GLN A 388 -12.20 -20.26 -14.39
CA GLN A 388 -11.34 -21.24 -13.71
C GLN A 388 -11.99 -21.84 -12.46
N ILE A 389 -12.70 -21.03 -11.68
CA ILE A 389 -13.46 -21.54 -10.52
C ILE A 389 -14.52 -22.53 -10.99
N ARG A 390 -15.28 -22.18 -12.04
CA ARG A 390 -16.32 -23.04 -12.60
C ARG A 390 -15.76 -24.36 -13.11
N ASP A 391 -14.67 -24.32 -13.87
CA ASP A 391 -13.99 -25.53 -14.37
C ASP A 391 -13.52 -26.42 -13.22
N ARG A 392 -12.99 -25.83 -12.15
CA ARG A 392 -12.62 -26.57 -10.94
C ARG A 392 -13.82 -27.26 -10.29
N MET A 393 -14.99 -26.61 -10.26
CA MET A 393 -16.22 -27.22 -9.74
C MET A 393 -16.72 -28.36 -10.66
N HIS A 394 -16.66 -28.18 -11.98
CA HIS A 394 -17.01 -29.25 -12.93
C HIS A 394 -16.09 -30.47 -12.80
N ASN A 395 -14.78 -30.26 -12.66
CA ASN A 395 -13.83 -31.35 -12.45
C ASN A 395 -14.11 -32.12 -11.15
N LEU A 396 -14.47 -31.42 -10.06
CA LEU A 396 -14.86 -32.07 -8.80
C LEU A 396 -16.05 -33.01 -8.98
N ILE A 397 -17.08 -32.61 -9.74
CA ILE A 397 -18.22 -33.47 -10.05
C ILE A 397 -17.77 -34.68 -10.89
N SER A 398 -16.92 -34.46 -11.90
CA SER A 398 -16.40 -35.58 -12.70
C SER A 398 -15.56 -36.57 -11.89
N GLU A 399 -14.80 -36.10 -10.91
CA GLU A 399 -13.89 -36.92 -10.11
C GLU A 399 -14.60 -37.60 -8.94
N ARG A 400 -15.63 -36.98 -8.37
CA ARG A 400 -16.22 -37.37 -7.08
C ARG A 400 -17.74 -37.50 -7.12
N GLY A 401 -18.37 -37.30 -8.27
CA GLY A 401 -19.83 -37.39 -8.43
C GLY A 401 -20.39 -38.78 -8.10
N PHE A 402 -19.57 -39.82 -8.29
CA PHE A 402 -19.90 -41.21 -7.94
C PHE A 402 -20.31 -41.39 -6.47
N VAL A 403 -19.87 -40.49 -5.56
CA VAL A 403 -20.25 -40.54 -4.13
C VAL A 403 -21.76 -40.37 -3.93
N LEU A 404 -22.44 -39.67 -4.84
CA LEU A 404 -23.90 -39.52 -4.81
C LEU A 404 -24.63 -40.69 -5.49
N GLU A 405 -23.91 -41.57 -6.18
CA GLU A 405 -24.43 -42.79 -6.81
C GLU A 405 -24.31 -44.00 -5.87
N GLU A 406 -23.64 -43.85 -4.72
CA GLU A 406 -23.58 -44.89 -3.69
C GLU A 406 -24.98 -45.08 -3.06
N PRO A 407 -25.47 -46.33 -2.95
CA PRO A 407 -26.80 -46.59 -2.40
C PRO A 407 -26.87 -46.14 -0.93
N GLU A 408 -27.98 -45.49 -0.56
CA GLU A 408 -28.21 -45.05 0.82
C GLU A 408 -28.04 -46.24 1.78
N ALA A 409 -27.16 -46.08 2.77
CA ALA A 409 -27.03 -47.05 3.84
C ALA A 409 -28.39 -47.18 4.54
N LYS A 410 -28.96 -48.39 4.54
CA LYS A 410 -30.19 -48.67 5.29
C LYS A 410 -29.94 -48.34 6.75
N ILE A 411 -30.54 -47.25 7.23
CA ILE A 411 -30.55 -46.91 8.65
C ILE A 411 -31.48 -47.93 9.31
N THR A 412 -30.88 -48.97 9.91
CA THR A 412 -31.58 -49.99 10.72
C THR A 412 -31.64 -49.60 12.18
#